data_AF-F6IVL5-F1
#
_entry.id   AF-F6IVL5-F1
#
_cell.length_a   1.000
_cell.length_b   1.000
_cell.length_c   1.000
_cell.angle_alpha   90.00
_cell.angle_beta   90.00
_cell.angle_gamma   90.00
#
_symmetry.space_group_name_H-M   'P 1'
#
loop_
_entity.id
_entity.type
_entity.pdbx_description
1 polymer ?
#
loop_
_entity_poly.entity_id
_entity_poly.type
_entity_poly.pdbx_seq_one_letter_code
_entity_poly.pdbx_strand_id
1 'polypeptide(L)'
;MFNDHRWGFDWTEFMTGVVFLIAAYFVIKQPQAALLSLVFLFAIAAIISGITTIGGYTKLRRETGLRANFALVFAIIDILVGLLFLFHAPAGILVLGYVFAFWFLIDSIERLTVVSHLRVFGTGYYVLSLILDIISLALGIMLIINPMIAVVSFNVLVSFYFAVFGINAILIAFARRN
;
A
#
# COMPACT_ATOMS: atom_id res chain seq x y z
N MET A 1 -44.12 4.59 -11.40
CA MET A 1 -43.33 5.66 -12.04
C MET A 1 -41.87 5.36 -11.79
N PHE A 2 -41.22 4.71 -12.75
CA PHE A 2 -39.78 4.52 -12.75
C PHE A 2 -39.16 5.85 -13.19
N ASN A 3 -38.33 6.42 -12.34
CA ASN A 3 -37.74 7.74 -12.56
C ASN A 3 -36.56 7.60 -13.53
N ASP A 4 -36.81 7.89 -14.81
CA ASP A 4 -35.81 7.93 -15.88
C ASP A 4 -34.78 9.04 -15.62
N HIS A 5 -33.70 8.72 -14.91
CA HIS A 5 -32.48 9.53 -14.98
C HIS A 5 -31.80 9.19 -16.30
N ARG A 6 -32.03 10.01 -17.33
CA ARG A 6 -31.17 10.05 -18.51
C ARG A 6 -29.74 10.31 -18.01
N TRP A 7 -28.88 9.31 -18.09
CA TRP A 7 -27.47 9.45 -17.68
C TRP A 7 -26.79 10.43 -18.64
N GLY A 8 -26.53 11.62 -18.13
CA GLY A 8 -25.67 12.60 -18.77
C GLY A 8 -24.22 12.39 -18.33
N PHE A 9 -23.34 13.27 -18.80
CA PHE A 9 -21.94 13.32 -18.35
C PHE A 9 -21.84 13.29 -16.82
N ASP A 10 -21.06 12.35 -16.27
CA ASP A 10 -20.90 12.20 -14.84
C ASP A 10 -19.80 13.13 -14.31
N TRP A 11 -20.23 14.28 -13.80
CA TRP A 11 -19.34 15.30 -13.25
C TRP A 11 -18.52 14.80 -12.05
N THR A 12 -19.07 13.87 -11.25
CA THR A 12 -18.38 13.33 -10.07
C THR A 12 -17.17 12.51 -10.50
N GLU A 13 -17.37 11.63 -11.48
CA GLU A 13 -16.32 10.77 -12.00
C GLU A 13 -15.26 11.59 -12.75
N PHE A 14 -15.66 12.64 -13.46
CA PHE A 14 -14.73 13.53 -14.12
C PHE A 14 -13.83 14.27 -13.13
N MET A 15 -14.42 14.89 -12.09
CA MET A 15 -13.66 15.57 -11.05
C MET A 15 -12.71 14.60 -10.33
N THR A 16 -13.20 13.41 -10.02
CA THR A 16 -12.38 12.34 -9.44
C THR A 16 -11.18 12.02 -10.32
N GLY A 17 -11.40 11.87 -11.63
CA GLY A 17 -10.33 11.61 -12.58
C GLY A 17 -9.28 12.70 -12.64
N VAL A 18 -9.71 13.98 -12.67
CA VAL A 18 -8.79 15.14 -12.63
C VAL A 18 -7.97 15.14 -11.34
N VAL A 19 -8.59 14.88 -10.18
CA VAL A 19 -7.88 14.82 -8.89
C VAL A 19 -6.81 13.71 -8.90
N PHE A 20 -7.13 12.52 -9.42
CA PHE A 20 -6.16 11.43 -9.54
C PHE A 20 -5.00 11.77 -10.47
N LEU A 21 -5.24 12.42 -11.61
CA LEU A 21 -4.16 12.85 -12.51
C LEU A 21 -3.25 13.91 -11.88
N ILE A 22 -3.84 14.86 -11.15
CA ILE A 22 -3.07 15.85 -10.39
C ILE A 22 -2.22 15.15 -9.31
N ALA A 23 -2.80 14.20 -8.58
CA ALA A 23 -2.08 13.41 -7.59
C ALA A 23 -0.91 12.62 -8.24
N ALA A 24 -1.12 11.98 -9.39
CA ALA A 24 -0.07 11.29 -10.14
C ALA A 24 1.09 12.24 -10.47
N TYR A 25 0.78 13.44 -10.96
CA TYR A 25 1.78 14.47 -11.25
C TYR A 25 2.58 14.88 -10.01
N PHE A 26 1.92 15.12 -8.87
CA PHE A 26 2.61 15.49 -7.63
C PHE A 26 3.50 14.37 -7.10
N VAL A 27 3.05 13.12 -7.17
CA VAL A 27 3.86 11.95 -6.81
C VAL A 27 5.13 11.97 -7.64
N ILE A 28 5.04 12.04 -8.97
CA ILE A 28 6.21 12.05 -9.87
C ILE A 28 7.17 13.21 -9.54
N LYS A 29 6.66 14.40 -9.25
CA LYS A 29 7.49 15.58 -8.97
C LYS A 29 8.18 15.55 -7.62
N GLN A 30 7.56 14.93 -6.61
CA GLN A 30 8.09 14.87 -5.25
C GLN A 30 8.03 13.43 -4.70
N PRO A 31 8.86 12.52 -5.23
CA PRO A 31 8.85 11.10 -4.86
C PRO A 31 9.09 10.87 -3.37
N GLN A 32 9.97 11.66 -2.76
CA GLN A 32 10.24 11.59 -1.32
C GLN A 32 9.04 12.03 -0.50
N ALA A 33 8.33 13.10 -0.90
CA ALA A 33 7.14 13.56 -0.18
C ALA A 33 6.00 12.54 -0.27
N ALA A 34 5.85 11.88 -1.42
CA ALA A 34 4.88 10.79 -1.58
C ALA A 34 5.17 9.63 -0.60
N LEU A 35 6.41 9.16 -0.52
CA LEU A 35 6.76 8.09 0.43
C LEU A 35 6.66 8.56 1.90
N LEU A 36 7.01 9.81 2.20
CA LEU A 36 6.85 10.40 3.53
C LEU A 36 5.39 10.47 3.97
N SER A 37 4.47 10.75 3.05
CA SER A 37 3.04 10.73 3.36
C SER A 37 2.61 9.35 3.87
N LEU A 38 3.17 8.28 3.27
CA LEU A 38 2.93 6.91 3.71
C LEU A 38 3.57 6.63 5.08
N VAL A 39 4.80 7.11 5.32
CA VAL A 39 5.45 7.05 6.65
C VAL A 39 4.55 7.64 7.73
N PHE A 40 3.99 8.83 7.49
CA PHE A 40 3.11 9.48 8.46
C PHE A 40 1.78 8.75 8.64
N LEU A 41 1.20 8.21 7.57
CA LEU A 41 0.00 7.36 7.68
C LEU A 41 0.26 6.14 8.56
N PHE A 42 1.37 5.43 8.34
CA PHE A 42 1.76 4.30 9.19
C PHE A 42 2.06 4.72 10.62
N ALA A 43 2.70 5.87 10.82
CA ALA A 43 3.01 6.38 12.16
C ALA A 43 1.74 6.64 12.97
N ILE A 44 0.76 7.32 12.37
CA ILE A 44 -0.54 7.61 12.99
C ILE A 44 -1.28 6.30 13.25
N ALA A 45 -1.32 5.38 12.28
CA ALA A 45 -1.97 4.08 12.43
C ALA A 45 -1.34 3.25 13.57
N ALA A 46 -0.01 3.22 13.69
CA ALA A 46 0.71 2.51 14.74
C ALA A 46 0.39 3.09 16.13
N ILE A 47 0.37 4.42 16.26
CA ILE A 47 0.02 5.09 17.53
C ILE A 47 -1.43 4.77 17.93
N ILE A 48 -2.37 4.85 16.99
CA ILE A 48 -3.78 4.52 17.24
C ILE A 48 -3.92 3.05 17.63
N SER A 49 -3.27 2.14 16.89
CA SER A 49 -3.24 0.70 17.18
C SER A 49 -2.72 0.40 18.58
N GLY A 50 -1.60 1.01 18.97
CA GLY A 50 -1.03 0.82 20.30
C GLY A 50 -1.93 1.37 21.41
N ILE A 51 -2.49 2.58 21.25
CA ILE A 51 -3.41 3.18 22.23
C ILE A 51 -4.66 2.33 22.40
N THR A 52 -5.27 1.90 21.29
CA THR A 52 -6.48 1.05 21.33
C THR A 52 -6.21 -0.32 21.98
N THR A 53 -5.06 -0.92 21.70
CA THR A 53 -4.64 -2.20 22.32
C THR A 53 -4.41 -2.05 23.82
N ILE A 54 -3.75 -0.97 24.26
CA ILE A 54 -3.54 -0.67 25.69
C ILE A 54 -4.88 -0.41 26.38
N GLY A 55 -5.76 0.42 25.79
CA GLY A 55 -7.09 0.70 26.33
C GLY A 55 -7.98 -0.54 26.46
N GLY A 56 -7.83 -1.50 25.53
CA GLY A 56 -8.52 -2.79 25.53
C GLY A 56 -7.86 -3.89 26.36
N TYR A 57 -6.73 -3.63 27.03
CA TYR A 57 -5.89 -4.69 27.62
C TYR A 57 -6.62 -5.54 28.66
N THR A 58 -7.42 -4.93 29.54
CA THR A 58 -8.13 -5.65 30.61
C THR A 58 -9.08 -6.70 30.04
N LYS A 59 -9.84 -6.32 29.01
CA LYS A 59 -10.72 -7.24 28.27
C LYS A 59 -9.90 -8.30 27.54
N LEU A 60 -8.83 -7.90 26.84
CA LEU A 60 -7.96 -8.82 26.11
C LEU A 60 -7.31 -9.87 27.01
N ARG A 61 -6.86 -9.50 28.21
CA ARG A 61 -6.27 -10.41 29.20
C ARG A 61 -7.29 -11.40 29.74
N ARG A 62 -8.54 -10.99 29.92
CA ARG A 62 -9.62 -11.89 30.36
C ARG A 62 -9.89 -12.99 29.34
N GLU A 63 -9.87 -12.66 28.05
CA GLU A 63 -10.17 -13.61 26.96
C GLU A 63 -8.97 -14.47 26.54
N THR A 64 -7.75 -13.90 26.57
CA THR A 64 -6.55 -14.54 25.96
C THR A 64 -5.46 -14.90 26.97
N GLY A 65 -5.65 -14.57 28.26
CA GLY A 65 -4.72 -14.89 29.33
C GLY A 65 -3.34 -14.27 29.12
N LEU A 66 -2.29 -15.10 29.17
CA LEU A 66 -0.88 -14.69 29.04
C LEU A 66 -0.55 -14.06 27.68
N ARG A 67 -1.30 -14.37 26.61
CA ARG A 67 -1.09 -13.79 25.27
C ARG A 67 -1.29 -12.27 25.25
N ALA A 68 -2.14 -11.75 26.13
CA ALA A 68 -2.36 -10.32 26.26
C ALA A 68 -1.09 -9.56 26.67
N ASN A 69 -0.15 -10.19 27.39
CA ASN A 69 1.10 -9.54 27.76
C ASN A 69 1.99 -9.28 26.55
N PHE A 70 2.02 -10.20 25.58
CA PHE A 70 2.72 -9.98 24.32
C PHE A 70 2.06 -8.84 23.54
N ALA A 71 0.73 -8.81 23.48
CA ALA A 71 0.00 -7.73 22.82
C ALA A 71 0.32 -6.36 23.43
N LEU A 72 0.49 -6.25 24.76
CA LEU A 72 0.95 -5.01 25.40
C LEU A 72 2.35 -4.60 24.95
N VAL A 73 3.29 -5.55 24.91
CA VAL A 73 4.67 -5.26 24.50
C VAL A 73 4.68 -4.75 23.05
N PHE A 74 3.93 -5.39 22.15
CA PHE A 74 3.77 -4.92 20.78
C PHE A 74 3.10 -3.55 20.70
N ALA A 75 2.06 -3.30 21.50
CA ALA A 75 1.39 -2.00 21.54
C ALA A 75 2.32 -0.86 21.96
N ILE A 76 3.22 -1.11 22.93
CA ILE A 76 4.24 -0.14 23.34
C ILE A 76 5.24 0.08 22.20
N ILE A 77 5.71 -0.99 21.55
CA ILE A 77 6.61 -0.89 20.39
C ILE A 77 5.95 -0.09 19.27
N ASP A 78 4.69 -0.35 18.93
CA ASP A 78 3.94 0.37 17.89
C ASP A 78 3.89 1.87 18.17
N ILE A 79 3.61 2.28 19.41
CA ILE A 79 3.62 3.70 19.79
C ILE A 79 5.02 4.29 19.63
N LEU A 80 6.06 3.60 20.11
CA LEU A 80 7.43 4.09 20.02
C LEU A 80 7.90 4.23 18.57
N VAL A 81 7.60 3.25 17.72
CA VAL A 81 7.91 3.27 16.29
C VAL A 81 7.13 4.40 15.60
N GLY A 82 5.84 4.55 15.90
CA GLY A 82 5.03 5.63 15.34
C GLY A 82 5.54 7.02 15.74
N LEU A 83 5.92 7.21 17.01
CA LEU A 83 6.55 8.46 17.45
C LEU A 83 7.90 8.69 16.76
N LEU A 84 8.72 7.65 16.62
CA LEU A 84 10.00 7.72 15.90
C LEU A 84 9.79 8.17 14.45
N PHE A 85 8.76 7.67 13.77
CA PHE A 85 8.46 8.07 12.39
C PHE A 85 7.95 9.51 12.30
N LEU A 86 7.15 9.97 13.27
CA LEU A 86 6.67 11.36 13.31
C LEU A 86 7.82 12.36 13.55
N PHE A 87 8.72 12.05 14.48
CA PHE A 87 9.80 12.98 14.85
C PHE A 87 11.07 12.82 14.00
N HIS A 88 11.26 11.66 13.38
CA HIS A 88 12.43 11.36 12.54
C HIS A 88 12.03 10.67 11.23
N ALA A 89 11.43 11.48 10.34
CA ALA A 89 11.00 11.10 9.00
C ALA A 89 12.02 10.27 8.17
N PRO A 90 13.33 10.59 8.15
CA PRO A 90 14.32 9.78 7.44
C PRO A 90 14.41 8.33 7.92
N ALA A 91 14.30 8.07 9.24
CA ALA A 91 14.26 6.69 9.73
C ALA A 91 12.98 5.97 9.32
N GLY A 92 11.85 6.68 9.28
CA GLY A 92 10.60 6.10 8.78
C GLY A 92 10.70 5.62 7.33
N ILE A 93 11.36 6.41 6.45
CA ILE A 93 11.65 6.00 5.07
C ILE A 93 12.51 4.73 5.05
N LEU A 94 13.59 4.69 5.82
CA LEU A 94 14.51 3.55 5.84
C LEU A 94 13.82 2.28 6.33
N VAL A 95 13.07 2.38 7.44
CA VAL A 95 12.34 1.24 8.00
C VAL A 95 11.27 0.75 7.03
N LEU A 96 10.49 1.65 6.41
CA LEU A 96 9.53 1.25 5.36
C LEU A 96 10.22 0.57 4.18
N GLY A 97 11.38 1.06 3.75
CA GLY A 97 12.16 0.44 2.68
C GLY A 97 12.52 -1.01 3.02
N TYR A 98 12.98 -1.27 4.25
CA TYR A 98 13.23 -2.64 4.71
C TYR A 98 11.97 -3.48 4.86
N VAL A 99 10.87 -2.90 5.37
CA VAL A 99 9.57 -3.60 5.45
C VAL A 99 9.11 -4.04 4.07
N PHE A 100 9.19 -3.16 3.06
CA PHE A 100 8.89 -3.51 1.67
C PHE A 100 9.86 -4.55 1.11
N ALA A 101 11.14 -4.49 1.47
CA ALA A 101 12.13 -5.49 1.08
C ALA A 101 11.71 -6.88 1.59
N PHE A 102 11.46 -7.01 2.89
CA PHE A 102 11.06 -8.29 3.49
C PHE A 102 9.70 -8.76 2.98
N TRP A 103 8.74 -7.86 2.83
CA TRP A 103 7.45 -8.18 2.23
C TRP A 103 7.65 -8.77 0.83
N PHE A 104 8.35 -8.07 -0.06
CA PHE A 104 8.56 -8.53 -1.44
C PHE A 104 9.29 -9.86 -1.51
N LEU A 105 10.27 -10.11 -0.62
CA LEU A 105 10.98 -11.38 -0.58
C LEU A 105 10.06 -12.52 -0.13
N ILE A 106 9.36 -12.37 1.00
CA ILE A 106 8.46 -13.40 1.53
C ILE A 106 7.38 -13.72 0.50
N ASP A 107 6.75 -12.69 -0.02
CA ASP A 107 5.63 -12.75 -0.96
C ASP A 107 6.04 -13.37 -2.30
N SER A 108 7.22 -13.05 -2.82
CA SER A 108 7.75 -13.67 -4.03
C SER A 108 8.16 -15.12 -3.81
N ILE A 109 8.79 -15.45 -2.68
CA ILE A 109 9.17 -16.83 -2.35
C ILE A 109 7.92 -17.71 -2.21
N GLU A 110 6.92 -17.24 -1.47
CA GLU A 110 5.64 -17.93 -1.31
C GLU A 110 5.01 -18.20 -2.68
N ARG A 111 4.84 -17.17 -3.52
CA ARG A 111 4.23 -17.34 -4.84
C ARG A 111 5.03 -18.24 -5.78
N LEU A 112 6.36 -18.14 -5.79
CA LEU A 112 7.21 -19.01 -6.60
C LEU A 112 7.09 -20.48 -6.21
N THR A 113 6.82 -20.79 -4.94
CA THR A 113 6.61 -22.19 -4.51
C THR A 113 5.32 -22.80 -5.07
N VAL A 114 4.29 -21.99 -5.27
CA VAL A 114 2.97 -22.43 -5.76
C VAL A 114 2.73 -22.11 -7.23
N VAL A 115 3.62 -21.37 -7.90
CA VAL A 115 3.43 -20.84 -9.27
C VAL A 115 3.12 -21.92 -10.30
N SER A 116 3.61 -23.14 -10.11
CA SER A 116 3.34 -24.29 -10.98
C SER A 116 1.84 -24.62 -11.09
N HIS A 117 1.07 -24.37 -10.03
CA HIS A 117 -0.38 -24.60 -10.00
C HIS A 117 -1.15 -23.59 -10.86
N LEU A 118 -0.57 -22.43 -11.17
CA LEU A 118 -1.19 -21.41 -12.04
C LEU A 118 -1.33 -21.88 -13.49
N ARG A 119 -0.63 -22.95 -13.90
CA ARG A 119 -0.81 -23.54 -15.24
C ARG A 119 -2.24 -23.99 -15.51
N VAL A 120 -3.02 -24.28 -14.47
CA VAL A 120 -4.44 -24.64 -14.57
C VAL A 120 -5.29 -23.48 -15.14
N PHE A 121 -4.89 -22.24 -14.92
CA PHE A 121 -5.55 -21.04 -15.44
C PHE A 121 -5.04 -20.61 -16.83
N GLY A 122 -4.09 -21.37 -17.40
CA GLY A 122 -3.53 -21.13 -18.73
C GLY A 122 -2.06 -20.71 -18.72
N THR A 123 -1.34 -21.10 -19.76
CA THR A 123 0.11 -20.88 -19.90
C THR A 123 0.50 -19.41 -19.87
N GLY A 124 -0.32 -18.51 -20.42
CA GLY A 124 -0.05 -17.07 -20.41
C GLY A 124 -0.04 -16.49 -19.00
N TYR A 125 -1.00 -16.88 -18.17
CA TYR A 125 -1.10 -16.41 -16.78
C TYR A 125 0.08 -16.93 -15.95
N TYR A 126 0.43 -18.21 -16.12
CA TYR A 126 1.62 -18.81 -15.51
C TYR A 126 2.91 -18.04 -15.84
N VAL A 127 3.16 -17.75 -17.12
CA VAL A 127 4.37 -17.03 -17.55
C VAL A 127 4.39 -15.61 -17.01
N LEU A 128 3.26 -14.90 -17.05
CA LEU A 128 3.17 -13.54 -16.52
C LEU A 128 3.45 -13.50 -15.01
N SER A 129 2.80 -14.36 -14.23
CA SER A 129 3.03 -14.43 -12.78
C SER A 129 4.48 -14.76 -12.46
N LEU A 130 5.07 -15.73 -13.16
CA LEU A 130 6.47 -16.09 -12.98
C LEU A 130 7.42 -14.91 -13.21
N ILE A 131 7.20 -14.13 -14.28
CA ILE A 131 8.00 -12.94 -14.57
C ILE A 131 7.83 -11.89 -13.46
N LEU A 132 6.60 -11.62 -13.03
CA LEU A 132 6.31 -10.64 -11.98
C LEU A 132 6.93 -11.04 -10.65
N ASP A 133 6.92 -12.32 -10.30
CA ASP A 133 7.52 -12.83 -9.07
C ASP A 133 9.05 -12.73 -9.09
N ILE A 134 9.69 -13.02 -10.24
CA ILE A 134 11.13 -12.84 -10.40
C ILE A 134 11.53 -11.36 -10.28
N ILE A 135 10.77 -10.45 -10.90
CA ILE A 135 11.01 -9.00 -10.79
C ILE A 135 10.84 -8.55 -9.34
N SER A 136 9.78 -9.01 -8.66
CA SER A 136 9.48 -8.65 -7.27
C SER A 136 10.58 -9.16 -6.32
N LEU A 137 11.08 -10.37 -6.54
CA LEU A 137 12.21 -10.93 -5.79
C LEU A 137 13.47 -10.10 -5.99
N ALA A 138 13.80 -9.74 -7.23
CA ALA A 138 14.96 -8.90 -7.54
C ALA A 138 14.85 -7.51 -6.88
N LEU A 139 13.67 -6.89 -6.93
CA LEU A 139 13.39 -5.62 -6.24
C LEU A 139 13.54 -5.77 -4.72
N GLY A 140 13.06 -6.87 -4.13
CA GLY A 140 13.24 -7.17 -2.70
C GLY A 140 14.72 -7.24 -2.30
N ILE A 141 15.56 -7.93 -3.09
CA ILE A 141 17.01 -7.99 -2.86
C ILE A 141 17.65 -6.60 -2.99
N MET A 142 17.29 -5.84 -4.02
CA MET A 142 17.79 -4.48 -4.22
C MET A 142 17.45 -3.56 -3.04
N LEU A 143 16.23 -3.68 -2.49
CA LEU A 143 15.79 -2.91 -1.33
C LEU A 143 16.55 -3.25 -0.05
N ILE A 144 16.97 -4.50 0.15
CA ILE A 144 17.86 -4.85 1.28
C ILE A 144 19.20 -4.13 1.14
N ILE A 145 19.77 -4.11 -0.06
CA ILE A 145 21.07 -3.47 -0.32
C ILE A 145 20.97 -1.96 -0.17
N ASN A 146 19.91 -1.36 -0.71
CA ASN A 146 19.64 0.06 -0.62
C ASN A 146 18.14 0.32 -0.46
N PRO A 147 17.66 0.57 0.78
CA PRO A 147 16.23 0.81 1.05
C PRO A 147 15.72 2.11 0.41
N MET A 148 16.60 3.02 -0.02
CA MET A 148 16.20 4.25 -0.73
C MET A 148 15.62 3.96 -2.12
N ILE A 149 15.84 2.76 -2.67
CA ILE A 149 15.18 2.31 -3.90
C ILE A 149 13.65 2.28 -3.70
N ALA A 150 13.15 2.14 -2.46
CA ALA A 150 11.73 2.21 -2.16
C ALA A 150 11.09 3.53 -2.61
N VAL A 151 11.83 4.64 -2.55
CA VAL A 151 11.36 5.95 -3.01
C VAL A 151 10.99 5.91 -4.49
N VAL A 152 11.84 5.28 -5.31
CA VAL A 152 11.62 5.18 -6.76
C VAL A 152 10.55 4.15 -7.07
N SER A 153 10.64 2.94 -6.51
CA SER A 153 9.67 1.86 -6.74
C SER A 153 8.26 2.27 -6.34
N PHE A 154 8.10 2.87 -5.15
CA PHE A 154 6.82 3.38 -4.68
C PHE A 154 6.30 4.50 -5.58
N ASN A 155 7.16 5.43 -5.99
CA ASN A 155 6.77 6.52 -6.88
C ASN A 155 6.19 6.02 -8.20
N VAL A 156 6.92 5.12 -8.88
CA VAL A 156 6.51 4.55 -10.16
C VAL A 156 5.17 3.83 -10.01
N LEU A 157 5.04 2.97 -8.99
CA LEU A 157 3.81 2.22 -8.76
C LEU A 157 2.61 3.13 -8.46
N VAL A 158 2.75 4.09 -7.55
CA VAL A 158 1.64 4.93 -7.09
C VAL A 158 1.24 5.93 -8.16
N SER A 159 2.20 6.55 -8.84
CA SER A 159 1.90 7.48 -9.94
C SER A 159 1.24 6.76 -11.12
N PHE A 160 1.69 5.55 -11.45
CA PHE A 160 1.05 4.74 -12.48
C PHE A 160 -0.38 4.37 -12.09
N TYR A 161 -0.60 3.96 -10.84
CA TYR A 161 -1.93 3.65 -10.32
C TYR A 161 -2.85 4.87 -10.40
N PHE A 162 -2.42 6.03 -9.90
CA PHE A 162 -3.19 7.26 -9.99
C PHE A 162 -3.46 7.69 -11.44
N ALA A 163 -2.49 7.52 -12.35
CA ALA A 163 -2.70 7.81 -13.76
C ALA A 163 -3.76 6.91 -14.39
N VAL A 164 -3.69 5.59 -14.16
CA VAL A 164 -4.65 4.62 -14.67
C VAL A 164 -6.05 4.88 -14.12
N PHE A 165 -6.18 5.10 -12.80
CA PHE A 165 -7.47 5.40 -12.17
C PHE A 165 -8.03 6.74 -12.65
N GLY A 166 -7.18 7.76 -12.81
CA GLY A 166 -7.56 9.06 -13.33
C GLY A 166 -8.12 8.99 -14.74
N ILE A 167 -7.42 8.30 -15.64
CA ILE A 167 -7.87 8.08 -17.02
C ILE A 167 -9.18 7.28 -17.03
N ASN A 168 -9.27 6.19 -16.26
CA ASN A 168 -10.46 5.36 -16.21
C ASN A 168 -11.70 6.14 -15.72
N ALA A 169 -11.56 6.95 -14.66
CA ALA A 169 -12.65 7.77 -14.16
C ALA A 169 -13.13 8.79 -15.19
N ILE A 170 -12.22 9.42 -15.93
CA ILE A 170 -12.59 10.32 -17.05
C ILE A 170 -13.32 9.55 -18.15
N LEU A 171 -12.83 8.37 -18.53
CA LEU A 171 -13.50 7.53 -19.54
C LEU A 171 -14.92 7.14 -19.11
N ILE A 172 -15.12 6.77 -17.83
CA ILE A 172 -16.43 6.44 -17.28
C ILE A 172 -17.36 7.67 -17.29
N ALA A 173 -16.84 8.86 -16.96
CA ALA A 173 -17.63 10.10 -16.99
C ALA A 173 -18.21 10.40 -18.37
N PHE A 174 -17.43 10.13 -19.43
CA PHE A 174 -17.89 10.24 -20.80
C PHE A 174 -18.72 9.03 -21.26
N ALA A 175 -18.43 7.82 -20.81
CA ALA A 175 -19.18 6.63 -21.18
C ALA A 175 -20.62 6.66 -20.64
N ARG A 176 -20.85 7.21 -19.44
CA ARG A 176 -22.20 7.41 -18.87
C ARG A 176 -23.03 8.46 -19.60
N ARG A 177 -22.42 9.27 -20.49
CA ARG A 177 -23.12 10.25 -21.32
C ARG A 177 -23.87 9.60 -22.50
N ASN A 178 -23.46 8.39 -22.91
CA ASN A 178 -24.03 7.63 -24.03
C ASN A 178 -24.97 6.53 -23.55
#